data_AF-A0A8J7M8A2-F1
#
_entry.id   AF-A0A8J7M8A2-F1
#
_cell.length_a   1.000
_cell.length_b   1.000
_cell.length_c   1.000
_cell.angle_alpha   90.00
_cell.angle_beta   90.00
_cell.angle_gamma   90.00
#
_symmetry.space_group_name_H-M   'P 1'
#
loop_
_entity.id
_entity.type
_entity.pdbx_description
1 polymer ?
#
loop_
_entity_poly.entity_id
_entity_poly.type
_entity_poly.pdbx_seq_one_letter_code
_entity_poly.pdbx_strand_id
1 'polypeptide(L)'
;MSDAERDAWLELADEMPWLAHSDRKIVEVAAKLTVRLAADTDMGVNALAQLRMCLSSMGGTPADRSKVVLPDDEDDDPLAEFLN
;
A
#
# COMPACT_ATOMS: atom_id res chain seq x y z
N MET A 1 2.20 13.04 12.17
CA MET A 1 1.96 11.64 12.57
C MET A 1 2.62 11.39 13.91
N SER A 2 2.00 10.57 14.74
CA SER A 2 2.66 9.95 15.91
C SER A 2 3.71 8.95 15.45
N ASP A 3 4.55 8.46 16.37
CA ASP A 3 5.55 7.43 16.06
C ASP A 3 4.89 6.13 15.60
N ALA A 4 3.83 5.69 16.30
CA ALA A 4 3.05 4.51 15.87
C ALA A 4 2.44 4.67 14.47
N GLU A 5 1.97 5.87 14.11
CA GLU A 5 1.45 6.11 12.76
C GLU A 5 2.58 6.08 11.73
N ARG A 6 3.78 6.56 12.07
CA ARG A 6 4.97 6.49 11.22
C ARG A 6 5.41 5.06 10.97
N ASP A 7 5.43 4.24 12.01
CA ASP A 7 5.79 2.83 11.88
C ASP A 7 4.77 2.10 10.99
N ALA A 8 3.47 2.32 11.21
CA ALA A 8 2.42 1.76 10.36
C ALA A 8 2.51 2.26 8.90
N TRP A 9 2.94 3.51 8.67
CA TRP A 9 3.16 4.02 7.32
C TRP A 9 4.31 3.30 6.61
N LEU A 10 5.42 3.07 7.32
CA LEU A 10 6.59 2.36 6.79
C LEU A 10 6.24 0.89 6.50
N GLU A 11 5.51 0.24 7.39
CA GLU A 11 5.04 -1.14 7.22
C GLU A 11 4.12 -1.25 6.00
N LEU A 12 3.12 -0.38 5.85
CA LEU A 12 2.24 -0.38 4.68
C LEU A 12 2.98 -0.15 3.36
N ALA A 13 4.00 0.70 3.36
CA ALA A 13 4.83 0.95 2.18
C ALA A 13 5.72 -0.25 1.83
N ASP A 14 6.24 -0.96 2.83
CA ASP A 14 7.04 -2.17 2.67
C ASP A 14 6.19 -3.36 2.16
N GLU A 15 4.98 -3.53 2.70
CA GLU A 15 4.04 -4.58 2.28
C GLU A 15 3.49 -4.40 0.86
N MET A 16 3.53 -3.18 0.33
CA MET A 16 2.99 -2.81 -0.97
C MET A 16 4.06 -2.11 -1.83
N PRO A 17 5.11 -2.84 -2.25
CA PRO A 17 6.29 -2.26 -2.90
C PRO A 17 6.00 -1.61 -4.27
N TRP A 18 4.82 -1.84 -4.84
CA TRP A 18 4.36 -1.22 -6.08
C TRP A 18 3.86 0.22 -5.91
N LEU A 19 3.70 0.71 -4.68
CA LEU A 19 3.24 2.07 -4.43
C LEU A 19 4.29 3.11 -4.83
N ALA A 20 3.82 4.22 -5.39
CA ALA A 20 4.64 5.34 -5.81
C ALA A 20 4.56 6.51 -4.83
N HIS A 21 5.46 7.48 -4.99
CA HIS A 21 5.48 8.68 -4.16
C HIS A 21 4.15 9.48 -4.20
N SER A 22 3.38 9.36 -5.28
CA SER A 22 2.05 9.95 -5.42
C SER A 22 1.03 9.38 -4.42
N ASP A 23 1.20 8.13 -4.01
CA ASP A 23 0.26 7.41 -3.13
C ASP A 23 0.44 7.76 -1.65
N ARG A 24 1.49 8.51 -1.30
CA ARG A 24 1.87 8.85 0.08
C ARG A 24 0.71 9.34 0.96
N LYS A 25 -0.26 10.05 0.38
CA LYS A 25 -1.42 10.59 1.09
C LYS A 25 -2.43 9.52 1.47
N ILE A 26 -2.70 8.56 0.58
CA ILE A 26 -3.63 7.46 0.89
C ILE A 26 -2.99 6.47 1.88
N VAL A 27 -1.66 6.27 1.80
CA VAL A 27 -0.89 5.52 2.80
C VAL A 27 -0.96 6.20 4.18
N GLU A 28 -0.82 7.53 4.25
CA GLU A 28 -0.95 8.27 5.52
C GLU A 28 -2.34 8.12 6.15
N VAL A 29 -3.41 8.15 5.34
CA VAL A 29 -4.78 7.92 5.83
C VAL A 29 -4.93 6.50 6.35
N ALA A 30 -4.43 5.51 5.62
CA ALA A 30 -4.45 4.11 6.02
C ALA A 30 -3.68 3.89 7.33
N ALA A 31 -2.47 4.43 7.46
CA ALA A 31 -1.64 4.29 8.66
C ALA A 31 -2.34 4.83 9.92
N LYS A 32 -2.98 6.00 9.84
CA LYS A 32 -3.78 6.57 10.94
C LYS A 32 -4.94 5.64 11.34
N LEU A 33 -5.62 5.05 10.36
CA LEU A 33 -6.73 4.14 10.60
C LEU A 33 -6.24 2.78 11.14
N THR A 34 -5.08 2.30 10.72
CA THR A 34 -4.44 1.08 11.24
C THR A 34 -4.08 1.23 12.72
N VAL A 35 -3.43 2.34 13.10
CA VAL A 35 -3.12 2.61 14.52
C VAL A 35 -4.39 2.73 15.34
N ARG A 36 -5.41 3.41 14.80
CA ARG A 36 -6.71 3.50 15.45
C ARG A 36 -7.34 2.12 15.63
N LEU A 37 -7.30 1.25 14.63
CA LEU A 37 -7.84 -0.12 14.70
C LEU A 37 -7.21 -0.92 15.85
N ALA A 38 -5.90 -0.74 16.09
CA ALA A 38 -5.20 -1.41 17.17
C ALA A 38 -5.52 -0.83 18.56
N ALA A 39 -5.85 0.46 18.65
CA ALA A 39 -6.06 1.17 19.92
C ALA A 39 -7.53 1.29 20.35
N ASP A 40 -8.46 1.30 19.39
CA ASP A 40 -9.89 1.58 19.58
C ASP A 40 -10.72 0.31 19.34
N THR A 41 -11.11 -0.38 20.41
CA THR A 41 -11.92 -1.61 20.34
C THR A 41 -13.34 -1.39 19.82
N ASP A 42 -13.81 -0.14 19.79
CA ASP A 42 -15.13 0.25 19.27
C ASP A 42 -14.99 1.16 18.05
N MET A 43 -13.98 0.88 17.21
CA MET A 43 -13.79 1.58 15.95
C MET A 43 -15.03 1.43 15.08
N GLY A 44 -15.80 2.52 14.96
CA GLY A 44 -17.07 2.51 14.25
C GLY A 44 -16.97 2.03 12.80
N VAL A 45 -18.05 1.40 12.31
CA VAL A 45 -18.14 0.75 10.98
C VAL A 45 -17.68 1.64 9.83
N ASN A 46 -17.95 2.95 9.88
CA ASN A 46 -17.51 3.89 8.85
C ASN A 46 -15.98 3.98 8.74
N ALA A 47 -15.27 3.94 9.88
CA ALA A 47 -13.81 4.00 9.89
C ALA A 47 -13.20 2.68 9.39
N LEU A 48 -13.79 1.54 9.77
CA LEU A 48 -13.41 0.22 9.25
C LEU A 48 -13.64 0.13 7.73
N ALA A 49 -14.77 0.62 7.25
CA ALA A 49 -15.09 0.68 5.82
C ALA A 49 -14.10 1.58 5.07
N GLN A 50 -13.73 2.73 5.65
CA GLN A 50 -12.73 3.62 5.08
C GLN A 50 -11.36 2.96 4.98
N LEU A 51 -10.91 2.27 6.04
CA LEU A 51 -9.64 1.53 6.02
C LEU A 51 -9.65 0.47 4.91
N ARG A 52 -10.73 -0.32 4.82
CA ARG A 52 -10.91 -1.30 3.73
C ARG A 52 -10.83 -0.66 2.35
N MET A 53 -11.44 0.50 2.15
CA MET A 53 -11.38 1.23 0.87
C MET A 53 -9.98 1.71 0.56
N CYS A 54 -9.25 2.24 1.54
CA CYS A 54 -7.85 2.64 1.35
C CYS A 54 -6.99 1.45 0.89
N LEU A 55 -7.10 0.30 1.58
CA LEU A 55 -6.36 -0.92 1.23
C LEU A 55 -6.73 -1.43 -0.17
N SER A 56 -8.01 -1.40 -0.54
CA SER A 56 -8.48 -1.80 -1.86
C SER A 56 -7.92 -0.91 -2.98
N SER A 57 -7.96 0.41 -2.79
CA SER A 57 -7.40 1.39 -3.75
C SER A 57 -5.89 1.26 -3.93
N MET A 58 -5.17 0.77 -2.90
CA MET A 58 -3.73 0.54 -2.94
C MET A 58 -3.36 -0.87 -3.45
N GLY A 59 -4.32 -1.71 -3.82
CA GLY A 59 -4.05 -3.10 -4.23
C GLY A 59 -3.69 -4.06 -3.09
N GLY A 60 -3.86 -3.63 -1.83
CA GLY A 60 -3.46 -4.37 -0.64
C GLY A 60 -4.42 -5.48 -0.21
N THR A 61 -5.53 -5.70 -0.93
CA THR A 61 -6.48 -6.78 -0.60
C THR A 61 -6.25 -8.03 -1.47
N PRO A 62 -6.62 -9.23 -1.01
CA PRO A 62 -6.50 -10.45 -1.82
C PRO A 62 -7.21 -10.36 -3.18
N ALA A 63 -8.33 -9.64 -3.26
CA ALA A 63 -9.11 -9.48 -4.47
C ALA A 63 -8.53 -8.43 -5.44
N ASP A 64 -7.72 -7.49 -4.93
CA ASP A 64 -7.15 -6.40 -5.70
C ASP A 64 -5.70 -6.64 -6.09
N ARG A 65 -4.99 -7.56 -5.43
CA ARG A 65 -3.60 -7.92 -5.74
C ARG A 65 -3.40 -8.31 -7.21
N SER A 66 -4.38 -8.97 -7.82
CA SER A 66 -4.32 -9.35 -9.25
C SER A 66 -4.41 -8.17 -10.22
N LYS A 67 -4.78 -6.98 -9.74
CA LYS A 67 -4.90 -5.75 -10.53
C LYS A 67 -3.65 -4.88 -10.43
N VAL A 68 -2.72 -5.21 -9.53
CA VAL A 68 -1.45 -4.53 -9.41
C VAL A 68 -0.62 -4.86 -10.64
N VAL A 69 -0.20 -3.83 -11.36
CA VAL A 69 0.80 -3.93 -12.42
C VAL A 69 2.13 -3.60 -11.78
N LEU A 70 2.99 -4.60 -11.64
CA LEU A 70 4.39 -4.36 -11.27
C LEU A 70 5.09 -3.72 -12.46
N PRO A 71 6.03 -2.78 -12.25
CA PRO A 71 6.95 -2.40 -13.30
C PRO A 71 7.59 -3.69 -13.82
N ASP A 72 7.62 -3.89 -15.14
CA ASP A 72 8.46 -4.94 -15.70
C ASP A 72 9.88 -4.66 -15.18
N ASP A 73 10.50 -5.66 -14.55
CA ASP A 73 11.95 -5.64 -14.39
C ASP A 73 12.46 -5.42 -15.82
N GLU A 74 13.18 -4.33 -16.08
CA GLU A 74 13.80 -4.12 -17.40
C GLU A 74 14.48 -5.43 -17.75
N ASP A 75 13.95 -6.12 -18.77
CA ASP A 75 14.53 -7.35 -19.27
C ASP A 75 15.98 -6.98 -19.61
N ASP A 76 16.91 -7.37 -18.74
CA ASP A 76 18.32 -7.59 -19.06
C ASP A 76 18.36 -8.77 -20.05
N ASP A 77 17.63 -8.66 -21.16
CA ASP A 77 17.64 -9.64 -22.24
C ASP A 77 19.08 -9.64 -22.74
N PRO A 78 19.85 -10.71 -22.47
CA PRO A 78 21.25 -10.77 -22.89
C PRO A 78 21.36 -10.74 -24.41
N LEU A 79 20.24 -10.90 -25.14
CA LEU A 79 20.18 -10.83 -26.59
C LEU A 79 19.88 -9.41 -27.12
N ALA A 80 19.45 -8.47 -26.27
CA ALA A 80 19.19 -7.08 -26.67
C ALA A 80 20.46 -6.37 -27.18
N GLU A 81 21.64 -6.76 -26.68
CA GLU A 81 22.93 -6.23 -27.15
C GLU A 81 23.35 -6.75 -28.54
N PHE A 82 22.78 -7.87 -29.00
CA PHE A 82 23.13 -8.53 -30.27
C PHE A 82 22.18 -8.21 -31.43
N LEU A 83 21.11 -7.45 -31.20
CA LEU A 83 20.04 -7.15 -32.16
C LEU A 83 20.10 -5.72 -32.75
N ASN A 84 21.15 -4.95 -32.46
CA ASN A 84 21.39 -3.59 -33.01
C ASN A 84 22.44 -3.56 -34.13
#